data_AF-A0A0D8HJ38-F1
#
_entry.id   AF-A0A0D8HJ38-F1
#
_cell.length_a   1.000
_cell.length_b   1.000
_cell.length_c   1.000
_cell.angle_alpha   90.00
_cell.angle_beta   90.00
_cell.angle_gamma   90.00
#
_symmetry.space_group_name_H-M   'P 1'
#
loop_
_entity.id
_entity.type
_entity.pdbx_description
1 polymer ?
#
loop_
_entity_poly.entity_id
_entity_poly.type
_entity_poly.pdbx_seq_one_letter_code
_entity_poly.pdbx_strand_id
1 'polypeptide(L)'
;MVRKGELEQMHSSVAQTLDIVGDWWSLLILRDAFLGVTRFDDFHRHLGVARNILSARIKRLVEREILERQRYSDRPERFEYVLTERGGQLWLVIAALRQWGDHWIFNGEPTPFLITHKDCGGEPYVAYICGECGKELDGSHQTQWSPNLGEDDPDAGFWELQKGRSRPASYAQQMDTPVFQHECGMESTA
;
A
#
# COMPACT_ATOMS: atom_id res chain seq x y z
N MET A 1 14.02 -19.66 0.40
CA MET A 1 13.92 -18.27 -0.09
C MET A 1 13.00 -18.31 -1.29
N VAL A 2 11.83 -17.71 -1.19
CA VAL A 2 10.84 -17.69 -2.28
C VAL A 2 11.45 -16.94 -3.47
N ARG A 3 11.49 -17.56 -4.65
CA ARG A 3 12.02 -16.95 -5.88
C ARG A 3 10.96 -16.10 -6.55
N LYS A 4 11.41 -15.08 -7.26
CA LYS A 4 10.57 -14.23 -8.10
C LYS A 4 9.85 -15.09 -9.16
N GLY A 5 8.52 -14.99 -9.27
CA GLY A 5 7.66 -15.88 -10.06
C GLY A 5 6.93 -16.97 -9.26
N GLU A 6 7.44 -17.35 -8.08
CA GLU A 6 6.72 -18.29 -7.18
C GLU A 6 5.52 -17.61 -6.51
N LEU A 7 5.60 -16.29 -6.27
CA LEU A 7 4.50 -15.50 -5.70
C LEU A 7 3.28 -15.39 -6.63
N GLU A 8 3.49 -15.40 -7.95
CA GLU A 8 2.40 -15.37 -8.93
C GLU A 8 1.54 -16.64 -8.88
N GLN A 9 2.16 -17.77 -8.50
CA GLN A 9 1.53 -19.09 -8.45
C GLN A 9 0.88 -19.38 -7.10
N MET A 10 1.11 -18.53 -6.09
CA MET A 10 0.45 -18.64 -4.81
C MET A 10 -1.01 -18.19 -4.93
N HIS A 11 -1.92 -18.96 -4.33
CA HIS A 11 -3.35 -18.62 -4.22
C HIS A 11 -3.58 -17.58 -3.11
N SER A 12 -2.85 -16.46 -3.19
CA SER A 12 -2.90 -15.37 -2.22
C SER A 12 -2.85 -14.03 -2.96
N SER A 13 -3.90 -13.24 -2.78
CA SER A 13 -3.97 -11.87 -3.33
C SER A 13 -2.82 -10.99 -2.82
N VAL A 14 -2.41 -11.18 -1.56
CA VAL A 14 -1.26 -10.49 -0.97
C VAL A 14 0.03 -10.90 -1.67
N ALA A 15 0.27 -12.21 -1.87
CA ALA A 15 1.46 -12.70 -2.56
C ALA A 15 1.55 -12.19 -4.00
N GLN A 16 0.45 -12.28 -4.75
CA GLN A 16 0.41 -11.80 -6.14
C GLN A 16 0.59 -10.28 -6.23
N THR A 17 0.04 -9.51 -5.28
CA THR A 17 0.29 -8.07 -5.19
C THR A 17 1.76 -7.77 -4.90
N LEU A 18 2.39 -8.54 -4.01
CA LEU A 18 3.83 -8.43 -3.72
C LEU A 18 4.71 -8.83 -4.91
N ASP A 19 4.25 -9.69 -5.83
CA ASP A 19 4.99 -9.85 -7.08
C ASP A 19 5.09 -8.52 -7.82
N ILE A 20 4.00 -7.75 -7.89
CA ILE A 20 3.94 -6.49 -8.62
C ILE A 20 4.75 -5.38 -7.93
N VAL A 21 4.48 -5.14 -6.64
CA VAL A 21 5.00 -3.97 -5.90
C VAL A 21 5.90 -4.31 -4.72
N GLY A 22 6.15 -5.59 -4.43
CA GLY A 22 6.82 -6.04 -3.20
C GLY A 22 8.33 -5.81 -3.14
N ASP A 23 8.91 -5.13 -4.12
CA ASP A 23 10.28 -4.63 -4.01
C ASP A 23 10.28 -3.16 -3.58
N TRP A 24 11.23 -2.78 -2.73
CA TRP A 24 11.24 -1.45 -2.10
C TRP A 24 11.32 -0.30 -3.12
N TRP A 25 11.95 -0.52 -4.29
CA TRP A 25 12.05 0.53 -5.31
C TRP A 25 10.70 0.81 -5.98
N SER A 26 9.88 -0.22 -6.20
CA SER A 26 8.53 -0.06 -6.75
C SER A 26 7.67 0.82 -5.85
N LEU A 27 7.68 0.60 -4.53
CA LEU A 27 6.95 1.44 -3.58
C LEU A 27 7.48 2.88 -3.52
N LEU A 28 8.80 3.09 -3.60
CA LEU A 28 9.38 4.43 -3.62
C LEU A 28 9.09 5.19 -4.92
N ILE A 29 9.06 4.50 -6.06
CA ILE A 29 8.63 5.09 -7.35
C ILE A 29 7.15 5.48 -7.26
N LEU A 30 6.30 4.64 -6.69
CA LEU A 30 4.88 4.96 -6.51
C LEU A 30 4.68 6.16 -5.59
N ARG A 31 5.40 6.22 -4.47
CA ARG A 31 5.40 7.40 -3.59
C ARG A 31 5.70 8.67 -4.38
N ASP A 32 6.77 8.68 -5.16
CA ASP A 32 7.16 9.85 -5.96
C ASP A 32 6.13 10.17 -7.05
N ALA A 33 5.52 9.15 -7.67
CA ALA A 33 4.45 9.33 -8.65
C ALA A 33 3.20 9.98 -8.05
N PHE A 34 2.81 9.60 -6.83
CA PHE A 34 1.72 10.26 -6.09
C PHE A 34 2.04 11.71 -5.72
N LEU A 35 3.32 12.05 -5.58
CA LEU A 35 3.78 13.44 -5.41
C LEU A 35 3.89 14.20 -6.75
N GLY A 36 3.46 13.61 -7.86
CA GLY A 36 3.42 14.24 -9.18
C GLY A 36 4.71 14.10 -9.99
N VAL A 37 5.66 13.29 -9.55
CA VAL A 37 6.86 12.99 -10.36
C VAL A 37 6.46 12.08 -11.51
N THR A 38 6.66 12.54 -12.76
CA THR A 38 6.28 11.74 -13.95
C THR A 38 7.47 11.43 -14.85
N ARG A 39 8.62 12.12 -14.72
CA ARG A 39 9.76 11.98 -15.65
C ARG A 39 10.86 11.09 -15.08
N PHE A 40 11.48 10.31 -15.96
CA PHE A 40 12.57 9.39 -15.58
C PHE A 40 13.71 10.07 -14.81
N ASP A 41 14.22 11.20 -15.32
CA ASP A 41 15.34 11.89 -14.70
C ASP A 41 14.97 12.52 -13.35
N ASP A 42 13.69 12.86 -13.14
CA ASP A 42 13.20 13.36 -11.86
C ASP A 42 13.13 12.23 -10.83
N PHE A 43 12.59 11.06 -11.20
CA PHE A 43 12.68 9.86 -10.36
C PHE A 43 14.13 9.50 -10.01
N HIS A 44 15.02 9.50 -11.00
CA HIS A 44 16.44 9.19 -10.79
C HIS A 44 17.10 10.18 -9.83
N ARG A 45 16.81 11.48 -9.98
CA ARG A 45 17.36 12.54 -9.12
C ARG A 45 16.86 12.40 -7.68
N HIS A 46 15.59 12.07 -7.46
CA HIS A 46 15.03 11.92 -6.12
C HIS A 46 15.44 10.63 -5.43
N LEU A 47 15.48 9.51 -6.16
CA LEU A 47 15.73 8.18 -5.58
C LEU A 47 17.21 7.83 -5.50
N GLY A 48 18.08 8.42 -6.33
CA GLY A 48 19.52 8.13 -6.36
C GLY A 48 19.87 6.69 -6.77
N VAL A 49 18.90 5.92 -7.25
CA VAL A 49 19.07 4.54 -7.68
C VAL A 49 19.73 4.47 -9.07
N ALA A 50 20.52 3.43 -9.32
CA ALA A 50 21.12 3.22 -10.63
C ALA A 50 20.07 3.19 -11.76
N ARG A 51 20.36 3.88 -12.88
CA ARG A 51 19.43 4.04 -14.02
C ARG A 51 18.88 2.71 -14.57
N ASN A 52 19.71 1.67 -14.62
CA ASN A 52 19.29 0.34 -15.08
C ASN A 52 18.24 -0.29 -14.15
N ILE A 53 18.40 -0.15 -12.83
CA ILE A 53 17.43 -0.63 -11.84
C ILE A 53 16.13 0.17 -11.95
N LEU A 54 16.21 1.50 -12.01
CA LEU A 54 15.03 2.36 -12.18
C LEU A 54 14.25 2.00 -13.45
N SER A 55 14.96 1.89 -14.57
CA SER A 55 14.38 1.52 -15.87
C SER A 55 13.68 0.16 -15.80
N ALA A 56 14.31 -0.84 -15.19
CA ALA A 56 13.70 -2.16 -15.00
C ALA A 56 12.43 -2.11 -14.14
N ARG A 57 12.39 -1.26 -13.10
CA ARG A 57 11.23 -1.12 -12.22
C ARG A 57 10.09 -0.36 -12.87
N ILE A 58 10.36 0.79 -13.49
CA ILE A 58 9.35 1.54 -14.24
C ILE A 58 8.77 0.67 -15.36
N LYS A 59 9.62 -0.04 -16.12
CA LYS A 59 9.17 -0.97 -17.17
C LYS A 59 8.21 -2.01 -16.60
N ARG A 60 8.54 -2.61 -15.46
CA ARG A 60 7.66 -3.60 -14.80
C ARG A 60 6.32 -2.99 -14.36
N LEU A 61 6.35 -1.80 -13.76
CA LEU A 61 5.11 -1.11 -13.37
C LEU A 61 4.24 -0.77 -14.58
N VAL A 62 4.85 -0.46 -15.74
CA VAL A 62 4.14 -0.28 -17.00
C VAL A 62 3.57 -1.61 -17.54
N GLU A 63 4.36 -2.69 -17.54
CA GLU A 63 3.89 -4.03 -17.95
C GLU A 63 2.74 -4.56 -17.09
N ARG A 64 2.64 -4.10 -15.83
CA ARG A 64 1.57 -4.45 -14.89
C ARG A 64 0.43 -3.42 -14.87
N GLU A 65 0.43 -2.47 -15.79
CA GLU A 65 -0.59 -1.43 -15.93
C GLU A 65 -0.78 -0.60 -14.65
N ILE A 66 0.29 -0.43 -13.87
CA ILE A 66 0.33 0.44 -12.70
C ILE A 66 0.72 1.87 -13.11
N LEU A 67 1.66 1.96 -14.06
CA LEU A 67 2.01 3.20 -14.73
C LEU A 67 1.70 3.09 -16.22
N GLU A 68 1.40 4.21 -16.86
CA GLU A 68 1.31 4.32 -18.31
C GLU A 68 2.46 5.19 -18.82
N ARG A 69 3.13 4.73 -19.87
CA ARG A 69 4.15 5.52 -20.56
C ARG A 69 3.48 6.39 -21.62
N GLN A 70 3.37 7.68 -21.36
CA GLN A 70 2.76 8.64 -22.28
C GLN A 70 3.83 9.51 -22.95
N ARG A 71 3.63 9.83 -24.23
CA ARG A 71 4.49 10.79 -24.94
C ARG A 71 3.91 12.19 -24.72
N TYR A 72 4.72 13.13 -24.25
CA TYR A 72 4.30 14.52 -24.03
C TYR A 72 4.95 15.53 -25.00
N SER A 73 5.92 15.09 -25.81
CA SER A 73 6.57 15.91 -26.84
C SER A 73 7.01 15.03 -27.99
N ASP A 74 6.77 15.48 -29.23
CA ASP A 74 7.19 14.77 -30.45
C ASP A 74 8.57 15.20 -30.96
N ARG A 75 9.05 16.41 -30.60
CA ARG A 75 10.33 16.97 -31.12
C ARG A 75 11.09 17.79 -30.07
N PRO A 76 12.07 17.20 -29.35
CA PRO A 76 12.45 15.79 -29.38
C PRO A 76 11.36 14.92 -28.75
N GLU A 77 11.40 13.62 -29.05
CA GLU A 77 10.50 12.65 -28.43
C GLU A 77 10.77 12.61 -26.91
N ARG A 78 9.76 12.89 -26.10
CA ARG A 78 9.85 12.81 -24.64
C ARG A 78 8.67 12.07 -24.05
N PHE A 79 8.97 11.33 -22.99
CA PHE A 79 8.01 10.48 -22.31
C PHE A 79 7.91 10.81 -20.83
N GLU A 80 6.74 10.55 -20.29
CA GLU A 80 6.45 10.54 -18.88
C GLU A 80 5.71 9.26 -18.49
N TYR A 81 5.67 9.00 -17.19
CA TYR A 81 5.09 7.82 -16.59
C TYR A 81 4.04 8.29 -15.59
N VAL A 82 2.78 8.05 -15.91
CA VAL A 82 1.63 8.52 -15.12
C VAL A 82 0.91 7.35 -14.48
N LEU A 83 0.30 7.56 -13.31
CA LEU A 83 -0.50 6.53 -12.66
C LEU A 83 -1.74 6.19 -13.50
N THR A 84 -2.00 4.91 -13.67
CA THR A 84 -3.28 4.43 -14.20
C THR A 84 -4.35 4.43 -13.09
N GLU A 85 -5.60 4.11 -13.41
CA GLU A 85 -6.63 3.86 -12.40
C GLU A 85 -6.21 2.77 -11.41
N ARG A 86 -5.70 1.64 -11.93
CA ARG A 86 -5.18 0.52 -11.12
C ARG A 86 -4.02 0.96 -10.23
N GLY A 87 -3.10 1.77 -10.76
CA GLY A 87 -1.98 2.31 -9.98
C GLY A 87 -2.42 3.33 -8.94
N GLY A 88 -3.42 4.15 -9.24
CA GLY A 88 -3.98 5.15 -8.32
C GLY A 88 -4.56 4.52 -7.06
N GLN A 89 -5.18 3.33 -7.17
CA GLN A 89 -5.73 2.61 -6.02
C GLN A 89 -4.65 2.13 -5.02
N LEU A 90 -3.38 2.02 -5.43
CA LEU A 90 -2.27 1.71 -4.52
C LEU A 90 -1.95 2.85 -3.55
N TRP A 91 -2.59 4.00 -3.68
CA TRP A 91 -2.45 5.10 -2.72
C TRP A 91 -2.71 4.65 -1.29
N LEU A 92 -3.74 3.82 -1.06
CA LEU A 92 -4.07 3.32 0.27
C LEU A 92 -2.94 2.48 0.89
N VAL A 93 -2.17 1.76 0.06
CA VAL A 93 -0.99 1.00 0.51
C VAL A 93 0.13 1.96 0.93
N ILE A 94 0.39 2.99 0.12
CA ILE A 94 1.40 4.02 0.44
C ILE A 94 1.01 4.81 1.69
N ALA A 95 -0.26 5.19 1.82
CA ALA A 95 -0.79 5.90 2.97
C ALA A 95 -0.70 5.06 4.26
N ALA A 96 -1.01 3.77 4.20
CA ALA A 96 -0.88 2.86 5.35
C ALA A 96 0.58 2.70 5.78
N LEU A 97 1.51 2.57 4.82
CA LEU A 97 2.96 2.52 5.10
C LEU A 97 3.45 3.81 5.74
N ARG A 98 3.01 4.97 5.23
CA ARG A 98 3.32 6.29 5.83
C ARG A 98 2.80 6.34 7.26
N GLN A 99 1.50 6.11 7.47
CA GLN A 99 0.87 6.22 8.78
C GLN A 99 1.57 5.36 9.84
N TRP A 100 1.93 4.12 9.49
CA TRP A 100 2.71 3.26 10.37
C TRP A 100 4.11 3.83 10.64
N GLY A 101 4.80 4.32 9.62
CA GLY A 101 6.14 4.91 9.73
C GLY A 101 6.16 6.21 10.55
N ASP A 102 5.19 7.10 10.34
CA ASP A 102 5.08 8.36 11.08
C ASP A 102 4.93 8.10 12.58
N HIS A 103 4.11 7.11 12.94
CA HIS A 103 3.89 6.74 14.32
C HIS A 103 5.10 6.01 14.94
N TRP A 104 5.62 4.96 14.29
CA TRP A 104 6.62 4.06 14.91
C TRP A 104 8.08 4.40 14.60
N ILE A 105 8.36 5.01 13.45
CA ILE A 105 9.73 5.36 13.03
C ILE A 105 10.04 6.81 13.40
N PHE A 106 9.13 7.73 13.08
CA PHE A 106 9.31 9.15 13.37
C PHE A 106 8.80 9.54 14.75
N ASN A 107 8.01 8.70 15.43
CA ASN A 107 7.53 8.96 16.80
C ASN A 107 6.84 10.34 16.95
N GLY A 108 6.08 10.73 15.93
CA GLY A 108 5.41 12.04 15.87
C GLY A 108 6.31 13.22 15.48
N GLU A 109 7.59 12.99 15.17
CA GLU A 109 8.46 14.03 14.60
C GLU A 109 8.01 14.42 13.19
N PRO A 110 8.26 15.67 12.76
CA PRO A 110 7.88 16.14 11.43
C PRO A 110 8.46 15.24 10.32
N THR A 111 7.57 14.68 9.51
CA THR A 111 7.96 13.97 8.30
C THR A 111 8.07 14.96 7.13
N PRO A 112 8.88 14.66 6.10
CA PRO A 112 9.21 15.63 5.05
C PRO A 112 8.00 16.09 4.21
N PHE A 113 6.85 15.43 4.31
CA PHE A 113 5.62 15.81 3.60
C PHE A 113 4.37 15.61 4.47
N LEU A 114 3.61 16.69 4.64
CA LEU A 114 2.30 16.68 5.27
C LEU A 114 1.22 16.39 4.22
N ILE A 115 0.30 15.49 4.54
CA ILE A 115 -0.87 15.22 3.72
C ILE A 115 -2.06 15.88 4.43
N THR A 116 -2.78 16.75 3.72
CA THR A 116 -3.99 17.39 4.24
C THR A 116 -5.14 17.19 3.28
N HIS A 117 -6.33 17.04 3.84
CA HIS A 117 -7.58 17.06 3.08
C HIS A 117 -7.77 18.46 2.49
N LYS A 118 -7.98 18.53 1.17
CA LYS A 118 -8.06 19.81 0.45
C LYS A 118 -9.18 20.72 0.97
N ASP A 119 -10.30 20.15 1.41
CA ASP A 119 -11.47 20.94 1.76
C ASP A 119 -11.46 21.44 3.21
N CYS A 120 -10.90 20.67 4.15
CA CYS A 120 -10.90 21.04 5.58
C CYS A 120 -9.51 21.20 6.22
N GLY A 121 -8.43 20.87 5.52
CA GLY A 121 -7.06 20.91 6.04
C GLY A 121 -6.71 19.81 7.05
N GLY A 122 -7.67 18.96 7.44
CA GLY A 122 -7.43 17.85 8.37
C GLY A 122 -6.48 16.79 7.79
N GLU A 123 -5.74 16.11 8.65
CA GLU A 123 -4.85 15.01 8.23
C GLU A 123 -5.68 13.75 7.97
N PRO A 124 -5.63 13.17 6.76
CA PRO A 124 -6.32 11.92 6.48
C PRO A 124 -5.59 10.74 7.14
N TYR A 125 -6.35 9.75 7.60
CA TYR A 125 -5.81 8.48 8.11
C TYR A 125 -6.45 7.30 7.36
N VAL A 126 -5.73 6.18 7.31
CA VAL A 126 -6.20 4.91 6.77
C VAL A 126 -6.88 4.12 7.89
N ALA A 127 -8.16 3.80 7.67
CA ALA A 127 -9.00 3.00 8.55
C ALA A 127 -9.41 1.69 7.88
N TYR A 128 -9.62 0.63 8.67
CA TYR A 128 -10.22 -0.62 8.18
C TYR A 128 -11.68 -0.68 8.62
N ILE A 129 -12.63 -0.56 7.70
CA ILE A 129 -14.06 -0.41 8.01
C ILE A 129 -14.84 -1.63 7.53
N CYS A 130 -15.72 -2.16 8.38
CA CYS A 130 -16.64 -3.22 7.99
C CYS A 130 -17.71 -2.69 7.03
N GLY A 131 -17.78 -3.23 5.81
CA GLY A 131 -18.73 -2.78 4.78
C GLY A 131 -20.21 -3.00 5.11
N GLU A 132 -20.53 -3.92 6.02
CA GLU A 132 -21.91 -4.25 6.38
C GLU A 132 -22.44 -3.41 7.55
N CYS A 133 -21.65 -3.23 8.60
CA CYS A 133 -22.09 -2.53 9.81
C CYS A 133 -21.52 -1.11 9.95
N GLY A 134 -20.56 -0.72 9.09
CA GLY A 134 -19.91 0.60 9.11
C GLY A 134 -18.95 0.83 10.28
N LYS A 135 -18.71 -0.17 11.14
CA LYS A 135 -17.77 -0.03 12.25
C LYS A 135 -16.33 0.03 11.74
N GLU A 136 -15.57 0.98 12.27
CA GLU A 136 -14.12 0.95 12.18
C GLU A 136 -13.59 -0.21 13.01
N LEU A 137 -12.65 -0.94 12.43
CA LEU A 137 -11.95 -2.06 13.02
C LEU A 137 -10.51 -1.64 13.25
N ASP A 138 -10.00 -1.90 14.45
CA ASP A 138 -8.64 -1.59 14.88
C ASP A 138 -7.68 -2.76 14.65
N GLY A 139 -8.14 -3.85 14.05
CA GLY A 139 -7.23 -4.82 13.47
C GLY A 139 -7.74 -6.25 13.45
N SER A 140 -6.78 -7.14 13.25
CA SER A 140 -7.10 -8.51 12.87
C SER A 140 -7.78 -9.33 13.98
N HIS A 141 -7.67 -8.91 15.25
CA HIS A 141 -8.34 -9.59 16.37
C HIS A 141 -9.87 -9.46 16.33
N GLN A 142 -10.40 -8.48 15.59
CA GLN A 142 -11.83 -8.29 15.34
C GLN A 142 -12.30 -8.98 14.04
N THR A 143 -11.41 -9.72 13.37
CA THR A 143 -11.71 -10.43 12.12
C THR A 143 -11.66 -11.94 12.30
N GLN A 144 -12.50 -12.65 11.56
CA GLN A 144 -12.46 -14.09 11.42
C GLN A 144 -12.09 -14.43 9.98
N TRP A 145 -11.21 -15.42 9.79
CA TRP A 145 -10.96 -15.99 8.46
C TRP A 145 -11.76 -17.28 8.31
N SER A 146 -12.17 -17.56 7.07
CA SER A 146 -12.73 -18.85 6.67
C SER A 146 -12.22 -19.18 5.26
N PRO A 147 -11.88 -20.45 4.98
CA PRO A 147 -11.59 -20.88 3.61
C PRO A 147 -12.80 -20.58 2.72
N ASN A 148 -12.56 -20.02 1.54
CA ASN A 148 -13.62 -19.61 0.62
C ASN A 148 -13.62 -20.39 -0.70
N LEU A 149 -12.69 -21.33 -0.90
CA LEU A 149 -12.56 -22.14 -2.13
C LEU A 149 -13.05 -23.60 -1.97
N GLY A 150 -13.55 -24.00 -0.79
CA GLY A 150 -14.13 -25.34 -0.59
C GLY A 150 -13.11 -26.47 -0.68
N GLU A 151 -13.53 -27.64 -1.16
CA GLU A 151 -12.68 -28.85 -1.23
C GLU A 151 -11.57 -28.77 -2.29
N ASP A 152 -11.74 -27.90 -3.31
CA ASP A 152 -10.76 -27.68 -4.39
C ASP A 152 -9.70 -26.62 -4.03
N ASP A 153 -9.66 -26.16 -2.77
CA ASP A 153 -8.68 -25.18 -2.31
C ASP A 153 -7.26 -25.78 -2.38
N PRO A 154 -6.34 -25.23 -3.19
CA PRO A 154 -4.96 -25.72 -3.28
C PRO A 154 -4.20 -25.60 -1.95
N ASP A 155 -4.67 -24.76 -1.04
CA ASP A 155 -4.17 -24.58 0.32
C ASP A 155 -5.05 -25.29 1.38
N ALA A 156 -5.97 -26.19 1.00
CA ALA A 156 -6.87 -26.92 1.91
C ALA A 156 -6.12 -27.57 3.10
N GLY A 157 -4.96 -28.18 2.83
CA GLY A 157 -4.14 -28.78 3.87
C GLY A 157 -3.57 -27.76 4.88
N PHE A 158 -3.23 -26.56 4.42
CA PHE A 158 -2.84 -25.45 5.31
C PHE A 158 -4.02 -25.04 6.18
N TRP A 159 -5.23 -24.91 5.60
CA TRP A 159 -6.42 -24.52 6.35
C TRP A 159 -6.84 -25.51 7.43
N GLU A 160 -6.72 -26.82 7.16
CA GLU A 160 -7.00 -27.85 8.16
C GLU A 160 -6.10 -27.69 9.39
N LEU A 161 -4.81 -27.38 9.19
CA LEU A 161 -3.86 -27.13 10.28
C LEU A 161 -4.17 -25.86 11.09
N GLN A 162 -4.87 -24.90 10.49
CA GLN A 162 -5.27 -23.66 11.16
C GLN A 162 -6.61 -23.79 11.90
N LYS A 163 -7.40 -24.84 11.67
CA LYS A 163 -8.67 -25.04 12.40
C LYS A 163 -8.44 -25.07 13.91
N GLY A 164 -9.25 -24.33 14.64
CA GLY A 164 -9.17 -24.23 16.10
C GLY A 164 -7.97 -23.44 16.62
N ARG A 165 -7.06 -22.96 15.75
CA ARG A 165 -6.06 -21.98 16.16
C ARG A 165 -6.76 -20.63 16.33
N SER A 166 -6.64 -20.04 17.51
CA SER A 166 -6.97 -18.64 17.74
C SER A 166 -5.68 -17.86 17.94
N ARG A 167 -5.70 -16.57 17.63
CA ARG A 167 -4.63 -15.68 18.11
C ARG A 167 -4.57 -15.75 19.64
N PRO A 168 -3.39 -15.63 20.26
CA PRO A 168 -3.28 -15.56 21.71
C PRO A 168 -4.17 -14.44 22.26
N ALA A 169 -4.82 -14.64 23.40
CA ALA A 169 -5.64 -13.59 24.04
C ALA A 169 -4.83 -12.31 24.31
N SER A 170 -3.53 -12.44 24.58
CA SER A 170 -2.61 -11.32 24.74
C SER A 170 -2.47 -10.45 23.50
N TYR A 171 -2.72 -10.97 22.28
CA TYR A 171 -2.68 -10.18 21.06
C TYR A 171 -3.81 -9.15 21.01
N ALA A 172 -5.01 -9.50 21.46
CA ALA A 172 -6.12 -8.55 21.53
C ALA A 172 -5.85 -7.48 22.61
N GLN A 173 -5.38 -7.89 23.79
CA GLN A 173 -5.05 -6.99 24.90
C GLN A 173 -3.94 -5.98 24.56
N GLN A 174 -3.02 -6.34 23.67
CA GLN A 174 -1.97 -5.44 23.17
C GLN A 174 -2.49 -4.44 22.12
N MET A 175 -3.65 -4.71 21.52
CA MET A 175 -4.26 -3.91 20.45
C MET A 175 -5.45 -3.08 20.94
N ASP A 176 -5.71 -3.04 22.25
CA ASP A 176 -6.74 -2.18 22.90
C ASP A 176 -6.43 -0.67 22.76
N THR A 177 -5.28 -0.31 22.19
CA THR A 177 -4.99 1.07 21.74
C THR A 177 -5.43 1.18 20.28
N PRO A 178 -6.39 2.06 19.93
CA PRO A 178 -6.85 2.20 18.56
C PRO A 178 -5.68 2.47 17.63
N VAL A 179 -5.67 1.76 16.50
CA VAL A 179 -4.45 1.56 15.71
C VAL A 179 -3.75 2.84 15.32
N PHE A 180 -4.46 3.97 15.14
CA PHE A 180 -3.90 5.32 15.22
C PHE A 180 -5.05 6.28 15.58
N GLN A 181 -5.14 6.75 16.84
CA GLN A 181 -6.19 7.71 17.21
C GLN A 181 -5.93 9.05 16.50
N HIS A 182 -6.87 9.48 15.67
CA HIS A 182 -6.93 10.87 15.21
C HIS A 182 -8.09 11.57 15.93
N GLU A 183 -7.76 12.51 16.82
CA GLU A 183 -8.75 13.43 17.34
C GLU A 183 -9.10 14.42 16.22
N CYS A 184 -10.24 14.21 15.55
CA CYS A 184 -10.78 15.22 14.66
C CYS A 184 -11.17 16.43 15.54
N GLY A 185 -10.33 17.47 15.54
CA GLY A 185 -10.61 18.74 16.19
C GLY A 185 -11.77 19.46 15.50
N MET A 186 -12.99 18.94 15.67
CA MET A 186 -14.21 19.68 15.37
C MET A 186 -14.47 20.65 16.53
N GLU A 187 -13.72 21.75 16.58
CA GLU A 187 -14.30 22.96 17.15
C GLU A 187 -15.35 23.47 16.15
N SER A 188 -16.55 22.90 16.29
CA SER A 188 -17.78 23.44 15.73
C SER A 188 -17.93 24.88 16.24
N THR A 189 -17.48 25.84 15.44
CA THR A 189 -17.88 27.24 15.63
C THR A 189 -19.35 27.34 15.24
N ALA A 190 -20.19 27.37 16.27
CA ALA A 190 -21.59 27.77 16.21
C ALA A 190 -21.70 29.30 16.01
#